data_AF-A0A852IXC5-F1
#
_entry.id   AF-A0A852IXC5-F1
#
_cell.length_a   1.000
_cell.length_b   1.000
_cell.length_c   1.000
_cell.angle_alpha   90.00
_cell.angle_beta   90.00
_cell.angle_gamma   90.00
#
_symmetry.space_group_name_H-M   'P 1'
#
loop_
_entity.id
_entity.type
_entity.pdbx_description
1 polymer ?
#
loop_
_entity_poly.entity_id
_entity_poly.type
_entity_poly.pdbx_seq_one_letter_code
_entity_poly.pdbx_strand_id
1 'polypeptide(L)'
;SRYRPDWASLDERPLPAWFDRAKVGVFVHWGVFSVPAWGSEWFWWHWRGEHRADYERFVQRRYPPGTTYAAFAPRFTTHDFQPREWAQLFRRAGARYVVLTTKHHEGFTNWGSPVSWNWNSLDTGPHRDLVGELGEALRESNIHYGLYHSLLEWFHPLYLADKESGFKTQNFVVKKTMPELYDLVLKYKPDLIWSDGDWEAPDSYWNSTSFLAWLYNDSPVKDTVVVNDRWGKNCSCHHGGYYNCADKYQPGTLPAHKWEMCSSIDRLSWGYRSSMNLSELMDVASIIQELVQTVSFGGNYLLNVGPTKEGVIVPIFQERLLALGRWLDTNGEAIYDSNPWRVQMENGTDRVWYSSKEPAVYAIFLTWPQDNVLELSSPIPSQATQVTMLGLAGTLKWQKSPGGGLLITLPYMLPSSLPPQPGWTVKLEGVK
;
A
#
# COMPACT_ATOMS: atom_id res chain seq x y z
N SER A 1 28.90 -3.89 9.84
CA SER A 1 29.48 -2.79 9.04
C SER A 1 28.53 -1.60 9.12
N ARG A 2 29.02 -0.36 9.04
CA ARG A 2 28.14 0.83 8.91
C ARG A 2 27.83 1.06 7.43
N TYR A 3 26.62 1.50 7.13
CA TYR A 3 26.20 1.91 5.80
C TYR A 3 26.75 3.31 5.48
N ARG A 4 27.39 3.48 4.32
CA ARG A 4 27.85 4.79 3.84
C ARG A 4 26.69 5.52 3.13
N PRO A 5 26.73 6.87 3.03
CA PRO A 5 25.71 7.65 2.33
C PRO A 5 25.86 7.60 0.80
N ASP A 6 25.95 6.38 0.25
CA ASP A 6 26.01 6.08 -1.18
C ASP A 6 25.16 4.83 -1.49
N TRP A 7 24.51 4.81 -2.66
CA TRP A 7 23.59 3.74 -3.03
C TRP A 7 24.24 2.35 -3.06
N ALA A 8 25.49 2.25 -3.51
CA ALA A 8 26.23 0.99 -3.51
C ALA A 8 26.33 0.38 -2.11
N SER A 9 26.49 1.20 -1.06
CA SER A 9 26.45 0.73 0.32
C SER A 9 25.02 0.53 0.84
N LEU A 10 24.08 1.42 0.52
CA LEU A 10 22.72 1.40 1.08
C LEU A 10 21.90 0.22 0.56
N ASP A 11 22.06 -0.12 -0.72
CA ASP A 11 21.32 -1.20 -1.38
C ASP A 11 21.82 -2.60 -0.96
N GLU A 12 22.98 -2.69 -0.29
CA GLU A 12 23.44 -3.93 0.36
C GLU A 12 22.67 -4.26 1.65
N ARG A 13 21.82 -3.34 2.14
CA ARG A 13 21.06 -3.56 3.37
C ARG A 13 20.07 -4.72 3.19
N PRO A 14 20.13 -5.77 4.03
CA PRO A 14 19.14 -6.84 3.98
C PRO A 14 17.73 -6.32 4.27
N LEU A 15 16.75 -6.80 3.51
CA LEU A 15 15.35 -6.52 3.76
C LEU A 15 14.92 -7.12 5.12
N PRO A 16 14.28 -6.34 6.01
CA PRO A 16 13.68 -6.88 7.22
C PRO A 16 12.65 -7.98 6.91
N ALA A 17 12.81 -9.15 7.54
CA ALA A 17 12.02 -10.34 7.21
C ALA A 17 10.51 -10.16 7.40
N TRP A 18 10.09 -9.27 8.31
CA TRP A 18 8.68 -8.99 8.53
C TRP A 18 8.01 -8.44 7.27
N PHE A 19 8.70 -7.59 6.50
CA PHE A 19 8.13 -6.93 5.34
C PHE A 19 7.86 -7.96 4.25
N ASP A 20 8.81 -8.86 3.97
CA ASP A 20 8.57 -9.91 2.99
C ASP A 20 7.42 -10.84 3.39
N ARG A 21 7.28 -11.14 4.69
CA ARG A 21 6.23 -12.03 5.23
C ARG A 21 4.85 -11.37 5.34
N ALA A 22 4.78 -10.04 5.33
CA ALA A 22 3.56 -9.29 5.61
C ALA A 22 2.53 -9.43 4.49
N LYS A 23 2.94 -9.30 3.23
CA LYS A 23 2.16 -9.45 1.98
C LYS A 23 0.97 -8.50 1.79
N VAL A 24 0.22 -8.17 2.83
CA VAL A 24 -1.01 -7.35 2.77
C VAL A 24 -0.86 -6.15 3.69
N GLY A 25 -1.00 -4.96 3.13
CA GLY A 25 -1.04 -3.71 3.87
C GLY A 25 -2.20 -2.82 3.48
N VAL A 26 -2.50 -1.83 4.32
CA VAL A 26 -3.49 -0.78 4.00
C VAL A 26 -2.79 0.57 3.94
N PHE A 27 -3.07 1.32 2.88
CA PHE A 27 -2.66 2.70 2.72
C PHE A 27 -3.80 3.62 3.15
N VAL A 28 -3.47 4.74 3.79
CA VAL A 28 -4.45 5.76 4.18
C VAL A 28 -4.00 7.12 3.69
N HIS A 29 -4.68 7.65 2.67
CA HIS A 29 -4.53 9.03 2.21
C HIS A 29 -5.56 9.93 2.88
N TRP A 30 -5.08 10.72 3.84
CA TRP A 30 -5.92 11.58 4.65
C TRP A 30 -5.21 12.90 4.94
N GLY A 31 -5.93 14.01 4.74
CA GLY A 31 -5.37 15.35 4.88
C GLY A 31 -6.43 16.41 4.60
N VAL A 32 -6.00 17.66 4.42
CA VAL A 32 -6.91 18.79 4.22
C VAL A 32 -7.69 18.65 2.91
N PHE A 33 -7.16 17.95 1.91
CA PHE A 33 -7.88 17.59 0.68
C PHE A 33 -9.16 16.78 0.91
N SER A 34 -9.30 16.09 2.05
CA SER A 34 -10.56 15.40 2.43
C SER A 34 -11.70 16.38 2.77
N VAL A 35 -11.40 17.67 2.98
CA VAL A 35 -12.41 18.71 3.26
C VAL A 35 -13.22 19.10 2.04
N PRO A 36 -12.61 19.48 0.89
CA PRO A 36 -13.35 19.68 -0.33
C PRO A 36 -13.92 18.37 -0.88
N ALA A 37 -13.30 17.23 -0.58
CA ALA A 37 -13.76 15.89 -0.93
C ALA A 37 -14.15 15.75 -2.41
N TRP A 38 -13.32 16.27 -3.32
CA TRP A 38 -13.66 16.32 -4.74
C TRP A 38 -12.44 16.11 -5.62
N GLY A 39 -12.60 15.35 -6.70
CA GLY A 39 -11.53 15.09 -7.64
C GLY A 39 -10.49 14.12 -7.08
N SER A 40 -9.49 14.62 -6.35
CA SER A 40 -8.46 13.81 -5.70
C SER A 40 -7.71 14.56 -4.59
N GLU A 41 -6.78 13.87 -3.93
CA GLU A 41 -5.78 14.43 -3.02
C GLU A 41 -4.84 15.47 -3.69
N TRP A 42 -4.87 15.56 -5.02
CA TRP A 42 -4.23 16.62 -5.81
C TRP A 42 -5.08 17.89 -5.96
N PHE A 43 -6.15 18.03 -5.17
CA PHE A 43 -7.08 19.16 -5.27
C PHE A 43 -6.39 20.52 -5.35
N TRP A 44 -5.42 20.79 -4.47
CA TRP A 44 -4.76 22.10 -4.46
C TRP A 44 -3.97 22.35 -5.73
N TRP A 45 -3.24 21.34 -6.23
CA TRP A 45 -2.51 21.44 -7.49
C TRP A 45 -3.43 21.62 -8.69
N HIS A 46 -4.45 20.78 -8.83
CA HIS A 46 -5.39 20.88 -9.94
C HIS A 46 -6.15 22.22 -9.94
N TRP A 47 -6.45 22.76 -8.76
CA TRP A 47 -7.11 24.06 -8.63
C TRP A 47 -6.17 25.24 -8.90
N ARG A 48 -4.97 25.25 -8.30
CA ARG A 48 -4.10 26.46 -8.26
C ARG A 48 -2.79 26.34 -9.03
N GLY A 49 -2.31 25.13 -9.29
CA GLY A 49 -1.14 24.88 -10.13
C GLY A 49 -1.55 24.79 -11.60
N GLU A 50 -2.52 23.94 -11.91
CA GLU A 50 -2.98 23.69 -13.29
C GLU A 50 -4.13 24.58 -13.73
N HIS A 51 -4.82 25.26 -12.81
CA HIS A 51 -6.01 26.07 -13.11
C HIS A 51 -7.09 25.29 -13.89
N ARG A 52 -7.32 24.03 -13.50
CA ARG A 52 -8.32 23.20 -14.17
C ARG A 52 -9.72 23.78 -13.99
N ALA A 53 -10.41 24.02 -15.11
CA ALA A 53 -11.69 24.74 -15.12
C ALA A 53 -12.81 24.05 -14.32
N ASP A 54 -12.78 22.72 -14.20
CA ASP A 54 -13.70 21.94 -13.37
C ASP A 54 -13.47 22.17 -11.88
N TYR A 55 -12.22 22.23 -11.41
CA TYR A 55 -11.85 22.58 -10.03
C TYR A 55 -12.20 24.04 -9.70
N GLU A 56 -11.89 24.98 -10.59
CA GLU A 56 -12.24 26.40 -10.39
C GLU A 56 -13.76 26.61 -10.28
N ARG A 57 -14.55 25.99 -11.18
CA ARG A 57 -16.01 26.03 -11.10
C ARG A 57 -16.55 25.37 -9.84
N PHE A 58 -15.97 24.24 -9.43
CA PHE A 58 -16.36 23.58 -8.18
C PHE A 58 -16.17 24.53 -6.99
N VAL A 59 -15.01 25.19 -6.89
CA VAL A 59 -14.74 26.12 -5.79
C VAL A 59 -15.66 27.33 -5.84
N GLN A 60 -15.80 27.97 -7.00
CA GLN A 60 -16.67 29.15 -7.18
C GLN A 60 -18.13 28.87 -6.82
N ARG A 61 -18.63 27.66 -7.10
CA ARG A 61 -20.02 27.28 -6.80
C ARG A 61 -20.25 26.92 -5.34
N ARG A 62 -19.24 26.38 -4.66
CA ARG A 62 -19.42 25.72 -3.35
C ARG A 62 -18.83 26.50 -2.18
N TYR A 63 -17.96 27.48 -2.44
CA TYR A 63 -17.31 28.28 -1.41
C TYR A 63 -17.38 29.78 -1.72
N PRO A 64 -17.33 30.66 -0.69
CA PRO A 64 -17.33 32.10 -0.89
C PRO A 64 -16.21 32.58 -1.83
N PRO A 65 -16.43 33.66 -2.61
CA PRO A 65 -15.37 34.31 -3.37
C PRO A 65 -14.18 34.66 -2.47
N GLY A 66 -12.95 34.45 -2.98
CA GLY A 66 -11.72 34.69 -2.22
C GLY A 66 -11.30 33.55 -1.28
N THR A 67 -12.03 32.43 -1.23
CA THR A 67 -11.60 31.22 -0.51
C THR A 67 -10.21 30.79 -0.96
N THR A 68 -9.31 30.58 0.01
CA THR A 68 -7.97 30.00 -0.21
C THR A 68 -7.97 28.53 0.22
N TYR A 69 -6.98 27.76 -0.21
CA TYR A 69 -6.86 26.36 0.20
C TYR A 69 -6.65 26.22 1.72
N ALA A 70 -5.89 27.14 2.33
CA ALA A 70 -5.65 27.16 3.76
C ALA A 70 -6.93 27.30 4.60
N ALA A 71 -7.99 27.90 4.05
CA ALA A 71 -9.29 28.01 4.71
C ALA A 71 -9.99 26.64 4.93
N PHE A 72 -9.50 25.57 4.29
CA PHE A 72 -9.99 24.21 4.54
C PHE A 72 -9.40 23.57 5.80
N ALA A 73 -8.19 23.95 6.24
CA ALA A 73 -7.54 23.29 7.38
C ALA A 73 -8.36 23.34 8.69
N PRO A 74 -8.98 24.48 9.09
CA PRO A 74 -9.86 24.50 10.28
C PRO A 74 -11.12 23.63 10.14
N ARG A 75 -11.47 23.19 8.92
CA ARG A 75 -12.66 22.38 8.64
C ARG A 75 -12.33 20.89 8.53
N PHE A 76 -11.06 20.51 8.68
CA PHE A 76 -10.61 19.13 8.82
C PHE A 76 -10.82 18.72 10.28
N THR A 77 -12.04 18.29 10.63
CA THR A 77 -12.47 18.21 12.04
C THR A 77 -12.10 16.90 12.73
N THR A 78 -12.09 15.78 12.01
CA THR A 78 -11.69 14.45 12.52
C THR A 78 -12.45 13.98 13.77
N HIS A 79 -13.66 14.48 13.98
CA HIS A 79 -14.44 14.21 15.20
C HIS A 79 -14.86 12.74 15.36
N ASP A 80 -15.02 12.01 14.25
CA ASP A 80 -15.35 10.59 14.19
C ASP A 80 -14.09 9.71 14.06
N PHE A 81 -12.90 10.29 14.09
CA PHE A 81 -11.66 9.52 14.04
C PHE A 81 -11.46 8.74 15.35
N GLN A 82 -11.64 7.43 15.25
CA GLN A 82 -11.42 6.44 16.30
C GLN A 82 -10.26 5.51 15.91
N PRO A 83 -9.02 5.77 16.36
CA PRO A 83 -7.83 5.04 15.89
C PRO A 83 -7.90 3.54 16.19
N ARG A 84 -8.48 3.14 17.32
CA ARG A 84 -8.67 1.72 17.68
C ARG A 84 -9.69 1.01 16.79
N GLU A 85 -10.74 1.70 16.36
CA GLU A 85 -11.71 1.13 15.41
C GLU A 85 -11.09 0.96 14.02
N TRP A 86 -10.28 1.92 13.58
CA TRP A 86 -9.50 1.78 12.34
C TRP A 86 -8.53 0.60 12.43
N ALA A 87 -7.75 0.49 13.51
CA ALA A 87 -6.83 -0.63 13.70
C ALA A 87 -7.57 -1.98 13.72
N GLN A 88 -8.74 -2.05 14.36
CA GLN A 88 -9.59 -3.24 14.33
C GLN A 88 -10.09 -3.58 12.92
N LEU A 89 -10.52 -2.57 12.15
CA LEU A 89 -10.93 -2.76 10.76
C LEU A 89 -9.78 -3.30 9.91
N PHE A 90 -8.59 -2.70 9.99
CA PHE A 90 -7.43 -3.12 9.21
C PHE A 90 -6.95 -4.53 9.59
N ARG A 91 -6.97 -4.86 10.89
CA ARG A 91 -6.70 -6.23 11.35
C ARG A 91 -7.70 -7.22 10.76
N ARG A 92 -8.99 -6.88 10.77
CA ARG A 92 -10.06 -7.72 10.19
C ARG A 92 -9.99 -7.78 8.67
N ALA A 93 -9.32 -6.84 8.01
CA ALA A 93 -9.03 -6.87 6.59
C ALA A 93 -7.83 -7.78 6.24
N GLY A 94 -7.13 -8.32 7.25
CA GLY A 94 -5.92 -9.12 7.08
C GLY A 94 -4.65 -8.28 6.87
N ALA A 95 -4.68 -6.98 7.13
CA ALA A 95 -3.48 -6.15 7.00
C ALA A 95 -2.45 -6.50 8.08
N ARG A 96 -1.20 -6.74 7.67
CA ARG A 96 -0.05 -6.91 8.58
C ARG A 96 0.77 -5.62 8.75
N TYR A 97 0.51 -4.62 7.93
CA TYR A 97 1.08 -3.28 8.06
C TYR A 97 0.10 -2.21 7.55
N VAL A 98 0.24 -0.99 8.06
CA VAL A 98 -0.56 0.16 7.63
C VAL A 98 0.36 1.35 7.39
N VAL A 99 0.14 2.07 6.28
CA VAL A 99 0.89 3.27 5.92
C VAL A 99 -0.05 4.47 5.96
N LEU A 100 0.23 5.45 6.82
CA LEU A 100 -0.55 6.70 6.92
C LEU A 100 0.19 7.86 6.26
N THR A 101 -0.50 8.68 5.47
CA THR A 101 0.03 9.97 5.01
C THR A 101 0.29 10.91 6.18
N THR A 102 1.56 11.04 6.60
CA THR A 102 1.95 12.05 7.59
C THR A 102 1.87 13.44 6.99
N LYS A 103 2.32 13.59 5.75
CA LYS A 103 2.29 14.80 4.94
C LYS A 103 2.14 14.41 3.48
N HIS A 104 1.15 14.97 2.79
CA HIS A 104 1.02 14.87 1.34
C HIS A 104 1.59 16.12 0.65
N HIS A 105 1.54 16.20 -0.68
CA HIS A 105 2.11 17.31 -1.47
C HIS A 105 1.55 18.71 -1.12
N GLU A 106 0.39 18.76 -0.44
CA GLU A 106 -0.18 20.00 0.11
C GLU A 106 0.58 20.56 1.33
N GLY A 107 1.52 19.80 1.88
CA GLY A 107 2.37 20.21 3.00
C GLY A 107 1.72 20.21 4.38
N PHE A 108 0.42 19.91 4.48
CA PHE A 108 -0.25 19.81 5.78
C PHE A 108 0.23 18.55 6.49
N THR A 109 0.69 18.71 7.74
CA THR A 109 1.19 17.61 8.55
C THR A 109 0.11 17.10 9.52
N ASN A 110 -0.16 15.80 9.50
CA ASN A 110 -1.11 15.12 10.41
C ASN A 110 -0.55 14.91 11.83
N TRP A 111 0.53 15.61 12.16
CA TRP A 111 1.10 15.73 13.49
C TRP A 111 1.71 17.11 13.67
N GLY A 112 1.95 17.53 14.91
CA GLY A 112 2.68 18.77 15.19
C GLY A 112 4.16 18.68 14.83
N SER A 113 4.47 18.92 13.56
CA SER A 113 5.85 19.04 13.07
C SER A 113 6.53 20.28 13.65
N PRO A 114 7.82 20.19 14.04
CA PRO A 114 8.57 21.33 14.59
C PRO A 114 8.78 22.46 13.58
N VAL A 115 8.51 22.23 12.30
CA VAL A 115 8.75 23.17 11.19
C VAL A 115 7.50 23.40 10.33
N SER A 116 6.31 22.99 10.81
CA SER A 116 4.99 23.20 10.15
C SER A 116 4.06 24.09 10.96
N TRP A 117 4.57 25.14 11.58
CA TRP A 117 3.77 26.00 12.45
C TRP A 117 2.49 26.49 11.75
N ASN A 118 1.33 26.34 12.42
CA ASN A 118 -0.01 26.66 11.92
C ASN A 118 -0.45 25.94 10.63
N TRP A 119 0.29 24.95 10.16
CA TRP A 119 -0.05 24.11 9.01
C TRP A 119 0.06 22.63 9.37
N ASN A 120 -0.57 22.28 10.50
CA ASN A 120 -0.57 20.93 11.03
C ASN A 120 -1.82 20.63 11.88
N SER A 121 -2.08 19.35 12.15
CA SER A 121 -3.28 18.88 12.83
C SER A 121 -3.33 19.21 14.33
N LEU A 122 -2.22 19.55 14.98
CA LEU A 122 -2.22 20.00 16.37
C LEU A 122 -2.57 21.50 16.48
N ASP A 123 -2.09 22.31 15.56
CA ASP A 123 -2.28 23.76 15.58
C ASP A 123 -3.63 24.20 15.01
N THR A 124 -4.20 23.47 14.04
CA THR A 124 -5.46 23.84 13.38
C THR A 124 -6.27 22.62 12.96
N GLY A 125 -7.61 22.75 12.99
CA GLY A 125 -8.54 21.69 12.63
C GLY A 125 -8.71 20.67 13.77
N PRO A 126 -8.05 19.49 13.73
CA PRO A 126 -8.25 18.42 14.70
C PRO A 126 -7.85 18.75 16.14
N HIS A 127 -6.80 19.56 16.32
CA HIS A 127 -6.06 19.72 17.58
C HIS A 127 -5.61 18.38 18.18
N ARG A 128 -5.17 17.46 17.31
CA ARG A 128 -4.81 16.08 17.63
C ARG A 128 -3.54 15.63 16.92
N ASP A 129 -2.81 14.72 17.55
CA ASP A 129 -1.66 14.04 16.96
C ASP A 129 -2.13 12.76 16.25
N LEU A 130 -2.68 12.92 15.05
CA LEU A 130 -3.33 11.84 14.31
C LEU A 130 -2.35 10.71 13.96
N VAL A 131 -1.09 11.08 13.67
CA VAL A 131 0.01 10.15 13.41
C VAL A 131 0.30 9.30 14.64
N GLY A 132 0.52 9.95 15.80
CA GLY A 132 0.80 9.26 17.06
C GLY A 132 -0.35 8.35 17.51
N GLU A 133 -1.57 8.89 17.53
CA GLU A 133 -2.76 8.16 17.98
C GLU A 133 -3.05 6.90 17.16
N LEU A 134 -2.90 6.95 15.83
CA LEU A 134 -3.04 5.75 15.00
C LEU A 134 -1.89 4.77 15.23
N GLY A 135 -0.65 5.27 15.35
CA GLY A 135 0.53 4.44 15.59
C GLY A 135 0.45 3.63 16.88
N GLU A 136 -0.11 4.21 17.96
CA GLU A 136 -0.39 3.50 19.20
C GLU A 136 -1.41 2.38 19.01
N ALA A 137 -2.56 2.68 18.38
CA ALA A 137 -3.62 1.70 18.15
C ALA A 137 -3.19 0.52 17.25
N LEU A 138 -2.33 0.78 16.26
CA LEU A 138 -1.77 -0.27 15.38
C LEU A 138 -0.84 -1.20 16.14
N ARG A 139 0.02 -0.65 17.02
CA ARG A 139 0.89 -1.46 17.89
C ARG A 139 0.11 -2.31 18.88
N GLU A 140 -0.93 -1.75 19.51
CA GLU A 140 -1.87 -2.51 20.35
C GLU A 140 -2.52 -3.67 19.59
N SER A 141 -2.63 -3.55 18.27
CA SER A 141 -3.22 -4.56 17.37
C SER A 141 -2.20 -5.48 16.68
N ASN A 142 -0.91 -5.37 17.02
CA ASN A 142 0.20 -6.11 16.40
C ASN A 142 0.28 -5.93 14.87
N ILE A 143 0.06 -4.72 14.40
CA ILE A 143 0.19 -4.32 12.99
C ILE A 143 1.44 -3.44 12.87
N HIS A 144 2.29 -3.72 11.87
CA HIS A 144 3.44 -2.87 11.58
C HIS A 144 3.03 -1.48 11.14
N TYR A 145 3.76 -0.48 11.63
CA TYR A 145 3.37 0.91 11.50
C TYR A 145 4.26 1.66 10.52
N GLY A 146 3.71 1.99 9.37
CA GLY A 146 4.37 2.72 8.30
C GLY A 146 3.88 4.16 8.15
N LEU A 147 4.77 5.01 7.66
CA LEU A 147 4.52 6.44 7.48
C LEU A 147 4.87 6.87 6.06
N TYR A 148 3.88 7.39 5.36
CA TYR A 148 4.10 8.09 4.11
C TYR A 148 4.49 9.54 4.37
N HIS A 149 5.48 10.03 3.63
CA HIS A 149 5.90 11.42 3.70
C HIS A 149 6.28 11.96 2.32
N SER A 150 5.57 12.97 1.86
CA SER A 150 5.96 13.67 0.65
C SER A 150 7.18 14.56 0.89
N LEU A 151 8.23 14.37 0.07
CA LEU A 151 9.43 15.17 0.09
C LEU A 151 9.17 16.62 -0.33
N LEU A 152 8.32 16.83 -1.35
CA LEU A 152 7.95 18.16 -1.87
C LEU A 152 6.73 18.77 -1.16
N GLU A 153 6.60 20.09 -1.35
CA GLU A 153 5.37 20.83 -1.05
C GLU A 153 5.11 21.83 -2.18
N TRP A 154 4.00 21.65 -2.92
CA TRP A 154 3.78 22.33 -4.20
C TRP A 154 3.97 23.85 -4.16
N PHE A 155 3.48 24.48 -3.09
CA PHE A 155 3.42 25.93 -2.97
C PHE A 155 4.25 26.47 -1.81
N HIS A 156 5.15 25.66 -1.23
CA HIS A 156 6.01 26.15 -0.16
C HIS A 156 7.07 27.12 -0.72
N PRO A 157 7.21 28.36 -0.19
CA PRO A 157 8.08 29.37 -0.77
C PRO A 157 9.54 28.94 -0.91
N LEU A 158 10.09 28.22 0.08
CA LEU A 158 11.46 27.70 0.00
C LEU A 158 11.61 26.64 -1.11
N TYR A 159 10.60 25.79 -1.32
CA TYR A 159 10.65 24.77 -2.37
C TYR A 159 10.60 25.43 -3.74
N LEU A 160 9.72 26.41 -3.92
CA LEU A 160 9.63 27.20 -5.15
C LEU A 160 10.94 27.94 -5.45
N ALA A 161 11.58 28.53 -4.44
CA ALA A 161 12.87 29.21 -4.59
C ALA A 161 14.00 28.23 -4.96
N ASP A 162 14.06 27.07 -4.30
CA ASP A 162 15.03 26.03 -4.63
C ASP A 162 14.79 25.50 -6.06
N LYS A 163 13.53 25.29 -6.46
CA LYS A 163 13.15 24.89 -7.82
C LYS A 163 13.53 25.94 -8.87
N GLU A 164 13.28 27.23 -8.60
CA GLU A 164 13.68 28.35 -9.48
C GLU A 164 15.21 28.41 -9.65
N SER A 165 15.98 28.05 -8.61
CA SER A 165 17.43 27.93 -8.72
C SER A 165 17.91 26.73 -9.57
N GLY A 166 17.00 25.86 -10.00
CA GLY A 166 17.30 24.57 -10.62
C GLY A 166 17.82 23.55 -9.60
N PHE A 167 17.30 23.59 -8.36
CA PHE A 167 17.70 22.75 -7.23
C PHE A 167 19.19 22.87 -6.85
N LYS A 168 19.78 24.05 -7.07
CA LYS A 168 21.17 24.37 -6.68
C LYS A 168 21.29 24.81 -5.23
N THR A 169 20.20 25.34 -4.65
CA THR A 169 20.05 25.55 -3.21
C THR A 169 19.20 24.42 -2.60
N GLN A 170 19.34 24.21 -1.29
CA GLN A 170 18.62 23.16 -0.53
C GLN A 170 17.93 23.74 0.72
N ASN A 171 17.49 25.01 0.66
CA ASN A 171 16.90 25.67 1.83
C ASN A 171 15.64 24.97 2.33
N PHE A 172 14.80 24.49 1.41
CA PHE A 172 13.61 23.73 1.73
C PHE A 172 13.99 22.41 2.40
N VAL A 173 14.92 21.65 1.81
CA VAL A 173 15.33 20.35 2.38
C VAL A 173 15.90 20.52 3.78
N VAL A 174 16.81 21.47 3.99
CA VAL A 174 17.47 21.70 5.29
C VAL A 174 16.51 22.23 6.36
N LYS A 175 15.55 23.10 5.99
CA LYS A 175 14.67 23.79 6.96
C LYS A 175 13.31 23.15 7.12
N LYS A 176 12.91 22.26 6.21
CA LYS A 176 11.56 21.69 6.13
C LYS A 176 11.59 20.16 6.08
N THR A 177 11.97 19.58 4.93
CA THR A 177 11.82 18.14 4.68
C THR A 177 12.66 17.28 5.64
N MET A 178 13.94 17.61 5.83
CA MET A 178 14.81 16.80 6.69
C MET A 178 14.40 16.87 8.17
N PRO A 179 14.24 18.06 8.78
CA PRO A 179 13.75 18.15 10.16
C PRO A 179 12.48 17.32 10.42
N GLU A 180 11.53 17.31 9.47
CA GLU A 180 10.32 16.48 9.56
C GLU A 180 10.62 14.98 9.54
N LEU A 181 11.45 14.51 8.62
CA LEU A 181 11.82 13.08 8.53
C LEU A 181 12.53 12.59 9.80
N TYR A 182 13.48 13.37 10.34
CA TYR A 182 14.14 13.03 11.60
C TYR A 182 13.17 13.02 12.78
N ASP A 183 12.29 14.03 12.87
CA ASP A 183 11.27 14.10 13.93
C ASP A 183 10.32 12.91 13.88
N LEU A 184 9.79 12.55 12.70
CA LEU A 184 8.92 11.40 12.50
C LEU A 184 9.55 10.10 13.00
N VAL A 185 10.82 9.86 12.63
CA VAL A 185 11.54 8.64 13.02
C VAL A 185 11.80 8.60 14.52
N LEU A 186 12.28 9.70 15.10
CA LEU A 186 12.63 9.76 16.52
C LEU A 186 11.38 9.68 17.41
N LYS A 187 10.33 10.42 17.06
CA LYS A 187 9.09 10.49 17.83
C LYS A 187 8.29 9.20 17.69
N TYR A 188 8.03 8.78 16.46
CA TYR A 188 7.07 7.72 16.21
C TYR A 188 7.67 6.36 15.91
N LYS A 189 8.98 6.22 15.69
CA LYS A 189 9.64 4.92 15.49
C LYS A 189 8.85 4.00 14.51
N PRO A 190 8.68 4.40 13.25
CA PRO A 190 7.96 3.61 12.26
C PRO A 190 8.76 2.40 11.80
N ASP A 191 8.05 1.33 11.43
CA ASP A 191 8.61 0.16 10.76
C ASP A 191 8.82 0.40 9.26
N LEU A 192 8.14 1.39 8.67
CA LEU A 192 8.24 1.70 7.25
C LEU A 192 8.22 3.21 7.02
N ILE A 193 9.10 3.72 6.15
CA ILE A 193 9.03 5.08 5.62
C ILE A 193 8.78 5.00 4.12
N TRP A 194 7.62 5.51 3.69
CA TRP A 194 7.18 5.54 2.31
C TRP A 194 7.36 6.97 1.78
N SER A 195 8.47 7.27 1.12
CA SER A 195 8.68 8.60 0.55
C SER A 195 7.97 8.78 -0.78
N ASP A 196 7.66 10.01 -1.15
CA ASP A 196 7.05 10.36 -2.44
C ASP A 196 7.30 11.83 -2.78
N GLY A 197 6.90 12.33 -3.94
CA GLY A 197 7.15 13.73 -4.28
C GLY A 197 8.62 14.01 -4.60
N ASP A 198 9.37 12.99 -4.97
CA ASP A 198 10.81 13.03 -5.19
C ASP A 198 11.19 13.36 -6.65
N TRP A 199 10.25 13.19 -7.57
CA TRP A 199 10.46 13.14 -9.03
C TRP A 199 11.07 14.40 -9.67
N GLU A 200 10.96 15.57 -9.04
CA GLU A 200 11.46 16.83 -9.62
C GLU A 200 12.96 17.05 -9.46
N ALA A 201 13.59 16.40 -8.47
CA ALA A 201 14.96 16.70 -8.07
C ALA A 201 15.76 15.41 -7.76
N PRO A 202 17.09 15.43 -7.94
CA PRO A 202 17.93 14.27 -7.63
C PRO A 202 17.96 13.99 -6.12
N ASP A 203 18.31 12.75 -5.77
CA ASP A 203 18.57 12.29 -4.40
C ASP A 203 19.57 13.17 -3.63
N SER A 204 20.56 13.73 -4.35
CA SER A 204 21.52 14.70 -3.79
C SER A 204 20.87 16.00 -3.31
N TYR A 205 19.84 16.51 -4.01
CA TYR A 205 19.06 17.67 -3.55
C TYR A 205 18.28 17.32 -2.29
N TRP A 206 17.59 16.18 -2.30
CA TRP A 206 16.80 15.70 -1.18
C TRP A 206 17.64 15.30 0.03
N ASN A 207 18.96 15.17 -0.10
CA ASN A 207 19.87 14.64 0.93
C ASN A 207 19.49 13.21 1.38
N SER A 208 18.94 12.42 0.46
CA SER A 208 18.33 11.12 0.77
C SER A 208 19.34 10.10 1.27
N THR A 209 20.49 9.96 0.61
CA THR A 209 21.48 8.94 1.01
C THR A 209 22.07 9.19 2.39
N SER A 210 22.26 10.45 2.79
CA SER A 210 22.67 10.83 4.15
C SER A 210 21.63 10.46 5.18
N PHE A 211 20.35 10.76 4.90
CA PHE A 211 19.25 10.39 5.78
C PHE A 211 19.12 8.87 5.93
N LEU A 212 19.17 8.12 4.83
CA LEU A 212 19.09 6.66 4.84
C LEU A 212 20.29 6.02 5.56
N ALA A 213 21.50 6.54 5.38
CA ALA A 213 22.66 6.08 6.13
C ALA A 213 22.49 6.30 7.64
N TRP A 214 21.97 7.45 8.07
CA TRP A 214 21.62 7.66 9.48
C TRP A 214 20.52 6.70 9.94
N LEU A 215 19.46 6.55 9.14
CA LEU A 215 18.31 5.70 9.43
C LEU A 215 18.75 4.25 9.72
N TYR A 216 19.67 3.72 8.92
CA TYR A 216 20.15 2.34 9.04
C TYR A 216 21.28 2.13 10.05
N ASN A 217 21.97 3.18 10.47
CA ASN A 217 23.09 3.05 11.41
C ASN A 217 22.71 3.43 12.85
N ASP A 218 21.99 4.54 13.02
CA ASP A 218 21.92 5.25 14.29
C ASP A 218 20.48 5.50 14.78
N SER A 219 19.48 5.38 13.91
CA SER A 219 18.09 5.57 14.31
C SER A 219 17.60 4.48 15.28
N PRO A 220 16.53 4.75 16.07
CA PRO A 220 15.93 3.76 16.97
C PRO A 220 15.24 2.60 16.25
N VAL A 221 15.07 2.66 14.93
CA VAL A 221 14.36 1.66 14.12
C VAL A 221 15.26 0.96 13.10
N LYS A 222 16.57 1.17 13.17
CA LYS A 222 17.56 0.66 12.21
C LYS A 222 17.44 -0.84 11.90
N ASP A 223 16.99 -1.64 12.87
CA ASP A 223 16.89 -3.10 12.76
C ASP A 223 15.58 -3.57 12.09
N THR A 224 14.55 -2.71 12.05
CA THR A 224 13.22 -3.08 11.54
C THR A 224 12.75 -2.25 10.37
N VAL A 225 13.25 -1.01 10.22
CA VAL A 225 12.74 -0.06 9.24
C VAL A 225 12.97 -0.52 7.81
N VAL A 226 11.99 -0.29 6.94
CA VAL A 226 12.11 -0.47 5.50
C VAL A 226 11.71 0.82 4.78
N VAL A 227 12.28 1.07 3.61
CA VAL A 227 11.97 2.23 2.76
C VAL A 227 11.69 1.80 1.33
N ASN A 228 10.85 2.54 0.63
CA ASN A 228 10.59 2.34 -0.79
C ASN A 228 11.70 2.93 -1.68
N ASP A 229 11.44 3.05 -2.99
CA ASP A 229 12.37 3.48 -4.04
C ASP A 229 12.18 4.93 -4.52
N ARG A 230 11.46 5.76 -3.75
CA ARG A 230 11.09 7.13 -4.16
C ARG A 230 11.89 8.21 -3.42
N TRP A 231 13.20 8.14 -3.55
CA TRP A 231 14.14 9.00 -2.81
C TRP A 231 14.85 10.05 -3.68
N GLY A 232 14.43 10.19 -4.93
CA GLY A 232 14.96 11.17 -5.87
C GLY A 232 14.78 10.73 -7.31
N LYS A 233 14.98 11.67 -8.23
CA LYS A 233 14.97 11.38 -9.66
C LYS A 233 15.88 10.19 -10.00
N ASN A 234 15.35 9.24 -10.76
CA ASN A 234 15.98 7.97 -11.14
C ASN A 234 16.21 6.96 -9.99
N CYS A 235 15.63 7.13 -8.81
CA CYS A 235 15.69 6.10 -7.76
C CYS A 235 14.68 4.97 -7.98
N SER A 236 13.51 5.28 -8.56
CA SER A 236 12.44 4.32 -8.77
C SER A 236 12.91 3.13 -9.63
N CYS A 237 12.63 1.89 -9.20
CA CYS A 237 13.19 0.62 -9.71
C CYS A 237 14.72 0.46 -9.64
N HIS A 238 15.48 1.36 -9.02
CA HIS A 238 16.94 1.31 -9.00
C HIS A 238 17.53 1.21 -7.60
N HIS A 239 16.91 1.88 -6.62
CA HIS A 239 17.43 2.05 -5.26
C HIS A 239 16.33 1.89 -4.21
N GLY A 240 16.70 1.59 -2.97
CA GLY A 240 15.76 1.50 -1.84
C GLY A 240 15.54 0.07 -1.33
N GLY A 241 14.86 -0.05 -0.19
CA GLY A 241 14.67 -1.35 0.48
C GLY A 241 13.68 -2.27 -0.23
N TYR A 242 12.75 -1.71 -1.00
CA TYR A 242 11.88 -2.43 -1.94
C TYR A 242 11.44 -1.46 -3.05
N TYR A 243 10.97 -2.00 -4.17
CA TYR A 243 10.58 -1.20 -5.32
C TYR A 243 9.07 -1.02 -5.42
N ASN A 244 8.62 0.21 -5.64
CA ASN A 244 7.28 0.47 -6.15
C ASN A 244 7.31 0.68 -7.66
N CYS A 245 8.40 1.20 -8.25
CA CYS A 245 8.57 1.51 -9.67
C CYS A 245 7.64 2.60 -10.23
N ALA A 246 6.33 2.41 -10.09
CA ALA A 246 5.28 3.35 -10.43
C ALA A 246 4.02 2.99 -9.62
N ASP A 247 3.04 3.89 -9.60
CA ASP A 247 1.73 3.55 -9.05
C ASP A 247 1.12 2.36 -9.79
N LYS A 248 0.55 1.41 -9.04
CA LYS A 248 -0.08 0.19 -9.59
C LYS A 248 0.88 -0.64 -10.46
N TYR A 249 2.18 -0.61 -10.17
CA TYR A 249 3.18 -1.40 -10.88
C TYR A 249 2.85 -2.89 -10.87
N GLN A 250 2.96 -3.52 -12.03
CA GLN A 250 2.78 -4.96 -12.21
C GLN A 250 3.92 -5.47 -13.09
N PRO A 251 4.84 -6.27 -12.54
CA PRO A 251 5.96 -6.78 -13.32
C PRO A 251 5.49 -7.87 -14.29
N GLY A 252 6.03 -7.87 -15.51
CA GLY A 252 5.74 -8.92 -16.50
C GLY A 252 6.48 -10.24 -16.27
N THR A 253 7.53 -10.22 -15.44
CA THR A 253 8.34 -11.39 -15.06
C THR A 253 8.70 -11.28 -13.57
N LEU A 254 9.09 -12.40 -12.94
CA LEU A 254 9.44 -12.40 -11.52
C LEU A 254 10.63 -11.45 -11.23
N PRO A 255 10.44 -10.38 -10.43
CA PRO A 255 11.54 -9.47 -10.10
C PRO A 255 12.58 -10.13 -9.18
N ALA A 256 13.84 -9.72 -9.32
CA ALA A 256 14.95 -10.17 -8.46
C ALA A 256 15.00 -9.43 -7.11
N HIS A 257 14.34 -8.27 -7.01
CA HIS A 257 14.29 -7.44 -5.81
C HIS A 257 12.88 -7.43 -5.24
N LYS A 258 12.74 -7.28 -3.91
CA LYS A 258 11.43 -7.13 -3.29
C LYS A 258 10.73 -5.89 -3.84
N TRP A 259 9.42 -6.00 -4.03
CA TRP A 259 8.60 -4.91 -4.54
C TRP A 259 7.23 -4.87 -3.85
N GLU A 260 6.51 -3.78 -4.04
CA GLU A 260 5.17 -3.55 -3.50
C GLU A 260 4.28 -2.86 -4.54
N MET A 261 3.11 -3.42 -4.77
CA MET A 261 2.04 -2.78 -5.53
C MET A 261 1.20 -1.91 -4.59
N CYS A 262 1.25 -0.60 -4.77
CA CYS A 262 0.24 0.29 -4.20
C CYS A 262 -0.97 0.39 -5.16
N SER A 263 -2.18 0.23 -4.64
CA SER A 263 -3.44 0.36 -5.39
C SER A 263 -4.51 1.01 -4.52
N SER A 264 -5.69 1.31 -5.08
CA SER A 264 -6.72 2.10 -4.42
C SER A 264 -8.11 1.54 -4.68
N ILE A 265 -8.94 1.42 -3.62
CA ILE A 265 -10.33 0.96 -3.76
C ILE A 265 -11.11 1.90 -4.68
N ASP A 266 -10.90 3.21 -4.55
CA ASP A 266 -11.35 4.17 -5.55
C ASP A 266 -10.35 4.18 -6.70
N ARG A 267 -10.77 3.77 -7.90
CA ARG A 267 -9.86 3.64 -9.04
C ARG A 267 -9.32 4.99 -9.53
N LEU A 268 -9.98 6.09 -9.16
CA LEU A 268 -9.69 7.44 -9.67
C LEU A 268 -8.94 8.34 -8.68
N SER A 269 -8.85 7.98 -7.39
CA SER A 269 -8.19 8.81 -6.38
C SER A 269 -7.66 7.99 -5.21
N TRP A 270 -6.60 8.50 -4.58
CA TRP A 270 -6.14 8.01 -3.28
C TRP A 270 -6.92 8.66 -2.13
N GLY A 271 -7.16 9.96 -2.20
CA GLY A 271 -7.99 10.71 -1.24
C GLY A 271 -9.50 10.43 -1.36
N TYR A 272 -10.26 10.87 -0.36
CA TYR A 272 -11.72 10.76 -0.39
C TYR A 272 -12.33 11.75 -1.38
N ARG A 273 -13.20 11.26 -2.27
CA ARG A 273 -14.10 12.09 -3.08
C ARG A 273 -15.56 11.73 -2.84
N SER A 274 -16.38 12.72 -2.48
CA SER A 274 -17.81 12.52 -2.25
C SER A 274 -18.59 12.26 -3.55
N SER A 275 -17.96 12.44 -4.70
CA SER A 275 -18.54 12.24 -6.03
C SER A 275 -18.31 10.84 -6.60
N MET A 276 -17.74 9.92 -5.81
CA MET A 276 -17.49 8.54 -6.25
C MET A 276 -18.77 7.79 -6.58
N ASN A 277 -18.73 7.03 -7.69
CA ASN A 277 -19.77 6.08 -8.09
C ASN A 277 -19.29 4.65 -7.95
N LEU A 278 -20.22 3.72 -7.74
CA LEU A 278 -19.90 2.30 -7.52
C LEU A 278 -19.07 1.68 -8.66
N SER A 279 -19.32 2.08 -9.92
CA SER A 279 -18.57 1.61 -11.10
C SER A 279 -17.10 2.04 -11.13
N GLU A 280 -16.77 3.10 -10.40
CA GLU A 280 -15.41 3.65 -10.28
C GLU A 280 -14.66 3.03 -9.10
N LEU A 281 -15.33 2.23 -8.28
CA LEU A 281 -14.72 1.51 -7.18
C LEU A 281 -14.32 0.10 -7.63
N MET A 282 -13.24 -0.42 -7.07
CA MET A 282 -12.89 -1.83 -7.21
C MET A 282 -13.98 -2.70 -6.58
N ASP A 283 -14.36 -3.76 -7.28
CA ASP A 283 -15.09 -4.87 -6.67
C ASP A 283 -14.12 -5.81 -5.94
N VAL A 284 -14.67 -6.70 -5.12
CA VAL A 284 -13.87 -7.63 -4.30
C VAL A 284 -13.06 -8.58 -5.19
N ALA A 285 -13.60 -8.99 -6.34
CA ALA A 285 -12.90 -9.86 -7.29
C ALA A 285 -11.64 -9.20 -7.84
N SER A 286 -11.71 -7.92 -8.23
CA SER A 286 -10.56 -7.14 -8.69
C SER A 286 -9.51 -7.00 -7.60
N ILE A 287 -9.91 -6.75 -6.36
CA ILE A 287 -8.99 -6.62 -5.20
C ILE A 287 -8.24 -7.94 -4.97
N ILE A 288 -8.96 -9.07 -4.97
CA ILE A 288 -8.34 -10.38 -4.79
C ILE A 288 -7.43 -10.71 -5.97
N GLN A 289 -7.83 -10.38 -7.20
CA GLN A 289 -7.00 -10.58 -8.39
C GLN A 289 -5.67 -9.83 -8.29
N GLU A 290 -5.70 -8.55 -7.93
CA GLU A 290 -4.48 -7.77 -7.73
C GLU A 290 -3.61 -8.37 -6.62
N LEU A 291 -4.20 -8.78 -5.49
CA LEU A 291 -3.48 -9.43 -4.40
C LEU A 291 -2.78 -10.72 -4.84
N VAL A 292 -3.51 -11.66 -5.44
CA VAL A 292 -2.95 -12.99 -5.80
C VAL A 292 -1.87 -12.84 -6.87
N GLN A 293 -2.09 -11.97 -7.86
CA GLN A 293 -1.08 -11.65 -8.86
C GLN A 293 0.16 -11.06 -8.21
N THR A 294 0.00 -10.07 -7.33
CA THR A 294 1.13 -9.41 -6.65
C THR A 294 1.97 -10.42 -5.86
N VAL A 295 1.31 -11.26 -5.06
CA VAL A 295 1.98 -12.25 -4.20
C VAL A 295 2.67 -13.35 -5.02
N SER A 296 2.06 -13.81 -6.11
CA SER A 296 2.67 -14.80 -7.01
C SER A 296 3.97 -14.33 -7.64
N PHE A 297 4.08 -13.02 -7.89
CA PHE A 297 5.29 -12.35 -8.36
C PHE A 297 6.17 -11.82 -7.21
N GLY A 298 5.91 -12.22 -5.96
CA GLY A 298 6.77 -11.94 -4.80
C GLY A 298 6.57 -10.57 -4.15
N GLY A 299 5.58 -9.80 -4.60
CA GLY A 299 5.30 -8.47 -4.09
C GLY A 299 4.52 -8.46 -2.78
N ASN A 300 4.42 -7.28 -2.18
CA ASN A 300 3.37 -6.96 -1.21
C ASN A 300 2.28 -6.11 -1.87
N TYR A 301 1.04 -6.27 -1.43
CA TYR A 301 -0.11 -5.50 -1.89
C TYR A 301 -0.52 -4.48 -0.83
N LEU A 302 -0.45 -3.20 -1.18
CA LEU A 302 -0.78 -2.06 -0.33
C LEU A 302 -2.06 -1.39 -0.84
N LEU A 303 -3.20 -1.72 -0.22
CA LEU A 303 -4.52 -1.27 -0.66
C LEU A 303 -4.94 0.02 0.04
N ASN A 304 -5.19 1.07 -0.73
CA ASN A 304 -5.54 2.38 -0.20
C ASN A 304 -7.03 2.58 0.09
N VAL A 305 -7.29 3.29 1.18
CA VAL A 305 -8.56 3.96 1.48
C VAL A 305 -8.36 5.46 1.74
N GLY A 306 -9.35 6.26 1.33
CA GLY A 306 -9.42 7.69 1.63
C GLY A 306 -10.52 7.99 2.66
N PRO A 307 -10.18 8.35 3.91
CA PRO A 307 -11.18 8.73 4.91
C PRO A 307 -11.75 10.13 4.67
N THR A 308 -12.98 10.37 5.16
CA THR A 308 -13.61 11.70 5.11
C THR A 308 -12.91 12.69 6.05
N LYS A 309 -13.19 13.99 5.92
CA LYS A 309 -12.65 15.01 6.83
C LYS A 309 -13.06 14.82 8.30
N GLU A 310 -14.14 14.10 8.56
CA GLU A 310 -14.61 13.74 9.90
C GLU A 310 -13.85 12.55 10.49
N GLY A 311 -13.09 11.79 9.70
CA GLY A 311 -12.37 10.59 10.16
C GLY A 311 -13.12 9.29 9.92
N VAL A 312 -14.14 9.30 9.06
CA VAL A 312 -14.90 8.11 8.70
C VAL A 312 -14.25 7.41 7.51
N ILE A 313 -13.87 6.15 7.65
CA ILE A 313 -13.67 5.26 6.51
C ILE A 313 -15.06 4.88 6.03
N VAL A 314 -15.47 5.35 4.86
CA VAL A 314 -16.86 5.20 4.40
C VAL A 314 -17.28 3.73 4.26
N PRO A 315 -18.56 3.38 4.50
CA PRO A 315 -19.01 1.98 4.58
C PRO A 315 -18.63 1.11 3.38
N ILE A 316 -18.59 1.67 2.17
CA ILE A 316 -18.19 0.93 0.98
C ILE A 316 -16.71 0.50 1.03
N PHE A 317 -15.82 1.33 1.59
CA PHE A 317 -14.42 0.95 1.79
C PHE A 317 -14.27 -0.07 2.91
N GLN A 318 -15.03 0.08 4.01
CA GLN A 318 -15.06 -0.92 5.08
C GLN A 318 -15.54 -2.28 4.56
N GLU A 319 -16.59 -2.30 3.75
CA GLU A 319 -17.15 -3.53 3.17
C GLU A 319 -16.11 -4.26 2.32
N ARG A 320 -15.41 -3.55 1.43
CA ARG A 320 -14.36 -4.13 0.58
C ARG A 320 -13.18 -4.68 1.38
N LEU A 321 -12.73 -3.93 2.39
CA LEU A 321 -11.68 -4.38 3.31
C LEU A 321 -12.09 -5.63 4.10
N LEU A 322 -13.32 -5.65 4.63
CA LEU A 322 -13.83 -6.80 5.37
C LEU A 322 -14.08 -8.01 4.45
N ALA A 323 -14.44 -7.79 3.18
CA ALA A 323 -14.57 -8.86 2.20
C ALA A 323 -13.23 -9.49 1.84
N LEU A 324 -12.19 -8.67 1.67
CA LEU A 324 -10.81 -9.14 1.54
C LEU A 324 -10.38 -9.98 2.75
N GLY A 325 -10.64 -9.47 3.96
CA GLY A 325 -10.36 -10.18 5.20
C GLY A 325 -11.02 -11.56 5.31
N ARG A 326 -12.32 -11.64 5.00
CA ARG A 326 -13.05 -12.93 4.97
C ARG A 326 -12.44 -13.93 3.98
N TRP A 327 -11.94 -13.45 2.84
CA TRP A 327 -11.26 -14.32 1.88
C TRP A 327 -9.90 -14.80 2.41
N LEU A 328 -9.15 -13.92 3.08
CA LEU A 328 -7.87 -14.21 3.72
C LEU A 328 -8.00 -15.14 4.94
N ASP A 329 -9.12 -15.12 5.67
CA ASP A 329 -9.38 -16.08 6.76
C ASP A 329 -9.34 -17.53 6.25
N THR A 330 -9.78 -17.76 5.01
CA THR A 330 -9.76 -19.08 4.36
C THR A 330 -8.47 -19.34 3.59
N ASN A 331 -8.01 -18.38 2.79
CA ASN A 331 -6.95 -18.56 1.80
C ASN A 331 -5.60 -17.98 2.22
N GLY A 332 -5.51 -17.34 3.39
CA GLY A 332 -4.35 -16.60 3.86
C GLY A 332 -3.09 -17.46 4.02
N GLU A 333 -3.23 -18.78 4.21
CA GLU A 333 -2.09 -19.71 4.21
C GLU A 333 -1.27 -19.64 2.92
N ALA A 334 -1.93 -19.44 1.77
CA ALA A 334 -1.28 -19.29 0.46
C ALA A 334 -0.73 -17.89 0.20
N ILE A 335 -1.06 -16.93 1.05
CA ILE A 335 -0.64 -15.54 0.91
C ILE A 335 0.52 -15.26 1.83
N TYR A 336 0.28 -15.29 3.14
CA TYR A 336 1.25 -14.87 4.13
C TYR A 336 2.44 -15.82 4.21
N ASP A 337 3.63 -15.24 4.43
CA ASP A 337 4.88 -16.00 4.56
C ASP A 337 5.23 -16.86 3.32
N SER A 338 4.52 -16.67 2.20
CA SER A 338 4.74 -17.41 0.95
C SER A 338 5.88 -16.84 0.13
N ASN A 339 6.39 -17.66 -0.78
CA ASN A 339 7.41 -17.31 -1.77
C ASN A 339 6.85 -17.51 -3.18
N PRO A 340 7.36 -16.75 -4.16
CA PRO A 340 7.15 -17.07 -5.58
C PRO A 340 7.51 -18.52 -5.86
N TRP A 341 6.62 -19.23 -6.53
CA TRP A 341 6.93 -20.55 -7.04
C TRP A 341 7.70 -20.45 -8.37
N ARG A 342 8.24 -21.56 -8.90
CA ARG A 342 9.00 -21.50 -10.17
C ARG A 342 8.15 -21.06 -11.37
N VAL A 343 6.82 -21.17 -11.25
CA VAL A 343 5.83 -20.68 -12.20
C VAL A 343 4.94 -19.71 -11.43
N GLN A 344 4.76 -18.49 -11.91
CA GLN A 344 3.91 -17.48 -11.27
C GLN A 344 2.43 -17.71 -11.60
N MET A 345 2.15 -18.09 -12.85
CA MET A 345 0.78 -18.21 -13.35
C MET A 345 0.68 -19.11 -14.59
N GLU A 346 -0.52 -19.61 -14.84
CA GLU A 346 -0.92 -20.29 -16.07
C GLU A 346 -2.08 -19.53 -16.73
N ASN A 347 -1.99 -19.32 -18.04
CA ASN A 347 -3.05 -18.72 -18.86
C ASN A 347 -3.82 -19.80 -19.64
N GLY A 348 -4.14 -20.92 -18.97
CA GLY A 348 -5.01 -21.96 -19.53
C GLY A 348 -6.46 -21.50 -19.66
N THR A 349 -7.38 -22.47 -19.72
CA THR A 349 -8.83 -22.21 -19.72
C THR A 349 -9.25 -21.37 -18.51
N ASP A 350 -8.67 -21.68 -17.34
CA ASP A 350 -8.84 -20.94 -16.11
C ASP A 350 -7.50 -20.29 -15.74
N ARG A 351 -7.52 -18.99 -15.42
CA ARG A 351 -6.33 -18.30 -14.97
C ARG A 351 -6.00 -18.75 -13.54
N VAL A 352 -4.82 -19.32 -13.38
CA VAL A 352 -4.30 -19.81 -12.09
C VAL A 352 -3.03 -19.06 -11.73
N TRP A 353 -2.94 -18.66 -10.47
CA TRP A 353 -1.78 -18.04 -9.86
C TRP A 353 -1.16 -18.98 -8.84
N TYR A 354 0.16 -18.94 -8.70
CA TYR A 354 0.87 -19.82 -7.79
C TYR A 354 1.66 -19.07 -6.73
N SER A 355 1.66 -19.62 -5.54
CA SER A 355 2.60 -19.28 -4.47
C SER A 355 3.11 -20.57 -3.84
N SER A 356 4.12 -20.46 -2.97
CA SER A 356 4.71 -21.63 -2.32
C SER A 356 5.07 -21.35 -0.87
N LYS A 357 4.94 -22.38 -0.03
CA LYS A 357 5.46 -22.41 1.34
C LYS A 357 5.90 -23.83 1.58
N GLU A 358 7.19 -24.09 1.41
CA GLU A 358 7.72 -25.45 1.39
C GLU A 358 7.24 -26.28 2.60
N PRO A 359 6.81 -27.54 2.37
CA PRO A 359 6.88 -28.30 1.11
C PRO A 359 5.66 -28.11 0.16
N ALA A 360 4.77 -27.15 0.43
CA ALA A 360 3.52 -26.97 -0.29
C ALA A 360 3.60 -25.92 -1.41
N VAL A 361 2.82 -26.16 -2.47
CA VAL A 361 2.53 -25.24 -3.56
C VAL A 361 1.04 -24.93 -3.52
N TYR A 362 0.66 -23.67 -3.68
CA TYR A 362 -0.73 -23.25 -3.69
C TYR A 362 -1.11 -22.79 -5.10
N ALA A 363 -2.19 -23.36 -5.63
CA ALA A 363 -2.80 -22.97 -6.90
C ALA A 363 -4.07 -22.18 -6.58
N ILE A 364 -4.09 -20.90 -6.94
CA ILE A 364 -5.18 -19.96 -6.67
C ILE A 364 -5.90 -19.63 -7.98
N PHE A 365 -7.21 -19.82 -8.02
CA PHE A 365 -8.03 -19.57 -9.21
C PHE A 365 -9.26 -18.76 -8.84
N LEU A 366 -9.67 -17.86 -9.73
CA LEU A 366 -10.74 -16.88 -9.46
C LEU A 366 -12.04 -17.19 -10.20
N THR A 367 -12.00 -18.14 -11.13
CA THR A 367 -13.17 -18.65 -11.87
C THR A 367 -13.30 -20.12 -11.57
N TRP A 368 -14.48 -20.55 -11.12
CA TRP A 368 -14.74 -21.97 -10.89
C TRP A 368 -14.94 -22.69 -12.24
N PRO A 369 -14.21 -23.78 -12.53
CA PRO A 369 -14.34 -24.54 -13.78
C PRO A 369 -15.76 -25.10 -13.98
N GLN A 370 -16.32 -24.97 -15.19
CA GLN A 370 -17.72 -25.34 -15.46
C GLN A 370 -18.03 -26.83 -15.28
N ASP A 371 -17.06 -27.69 -15.55
CA ASP A 371 -17.16 -29.15 -15.41
C ASP A 371 -16.68 -29.66 -14.04
N ASN A 372 -16.33 -28.75 -13.12
CA ASN A 372 -15.70 -29.03 -11.82
C ASN A 372 -14.35 -29.76 -11.94
N VAL A 373 -13.62 -29.61 -13.04
CA VAL A 373 -12.27 -30.14 -13.19
C VAL A 373 -11.29 -28.99 -13.35
N LEU A 374 -10.38 -28.83 -12.38
CA LEU A 374 -9.29 -27.88 -12.48
C LEU A 374 -8.09 -28.53 -13.15
N GLU A 375 -7.68 -28.02 -14.29
CA GLU A 375 -6.46 -28.43 -14.99
C GLU A 375 -5.28 -27.53 -14.62
N LEU A 376 -4.21 -28.15 -14.14
CA LEU A 376 -2.94 -27.49 -13.81
C LEU A 376 -1.82 -28.12 -14.65
N SER A 377 -1.17 -27.34 -15.50
CA SER A 377 -0.16 -27.83 -16.44
C SER A 377 1.25 -27.90 -15.84
N SER A 378 1.58 -27.02 -14.90
CA SER A 378 2.96 -26.89 -14.39
C SER A 378 3.32 -27.88 -13.27
N PRO A 379 2.44 -28.21 -12.29
CA PRO A 379 2.81 -29.13 -11.21
C PRO A 379 3.11 -30.52 -11.74
N ILE A 380 4.27 -31.10 -11.38
CA ILE A 380 4.61 -32.46 -11.77
C ILE A 380 4.27 -33.39 -10.60
N PRO A 381 3.21 -34.21 -10.70
CA PRO A 381 2.81 -35.08 -9.61
C PRO A 381 3.74 -36.29 -9.44
N SER A 382 3.77 -36.81 -8.22
CA SER A 382 4.44 -38.04 -7.82
C SER A 382 3.45 -38.98 -7.10
N GLN A 383 3.92 -40.18 -6.72
CA GLN A 383 3.11 -41.09 -5.90
C GLN A 383 2.80 -40.53 -4.50
N ALA A 384 3.58 -39.54 -4.04
CA ALA A 384 3.36 -38.88 -2.76
C ALA A 384 2.44 -37.65 -2.86
N THR A 385 1.93 -37.33 -4.06
CA THR A 385 1.15 -36.11 -4.25
C THR A 385 -0.17 -36.15 -3.50
N GLN A 386 -0.37 -35.16 -2.64
CA GLN A 386 -1.63 -34.89 -1.96
C GLN A 386 -2.20 -33.56 -2.42
N VAL A 387 -3.51 -33.54 -2.63
CA VAL A 387 -4.25 -32.38 -3.09
C VAL A 387 -5.37 -32.11 -2.10
N THR A 388 -5.40 -30.93 -1.51
CA THR A 388 -6.46 -30.47 -0.59
C THR A 388 -6.93 -29.08 -1.00
N MET A 389 -8.14 -28.67 -0.61
CA MET A 389 -8.63 -27.30 -0.82
C MET A 389 -8.69 -26.56 0.50
N LEU A 390 -8.17 -25.33 0.53
CA LEU A 390 -8.25 -24.51 1.73
C LEU A 390 -9.73 -24.19 2.06
N GLY A 391 -10.10 -24.31 3.34
CA GLY A 391 -11.47 -24.16 3.81
C GLY A 391 -12.36 -25.41 3.68
N LEU A 392 -11.85 -26.50 3.09
CA LEU A 392 -12.57 -27.78 3.00
C LEU A 392 -11.77 -28.92 3.64
N ALA A 393 -12.48 -29.82 4.31
CA ALA A 393 -11.87 -31.01 4.90
C ALA A 393 -11.70 -32.13 3.86
N GLY A 394 -10.57 -32.84 3.96
CA GLY A 394 -10.28 -34.03 3.14
C GLY A 394 -9.47 -33.75 1.88
N THR A 395 -9.06 -34.84 1.24
CA THR A 395 -8.25 -34.81 0.00
C THR A 395 -9.13 -34.82 -1.24
N LEU A 396 -8.74 -34.05 -2.25
CA LEU A 396 -9.35 -34.06 -3.57
C LEU A 396 -8.82 -35.22 -4.42
N LYS A 397 -9.69 -35.75 -5.27
CA LYS A 397 -9.30 -36.72 -6.29
C LYS A 397 -8.58 -36.00 -7.42
N TRP A 398 -7.51 -36.60 -7.91
CA TRP A 398 -6.76 -36.08 -9.04
C TRP A 398 -6.20 -37.20 -9.89
N GLN A 399 -5.88 -36.88 -11.14
CA GLN A 399 -5.17 -37.76 -12.08
C GLN A 399 -4.13 -36.96 -12.87
N LYS A 400 -3.14 -37.65 -13.46
CA LYS A 400 -2.14 -36.98 -14.29
C LYS A 400 -2.78 -36.51 -15.60
N SER A 401 -2.56 -35.26 -15.99
CA SER A 401 -3.02 -34.76 -17.29
C SER A 401 -2.22 -35.39 -18.44
N PRO A 402 -2.80 -35.54 -19.66
CA PRO A 402 -2.08 -36.08 -20.81
C PRO A 402 -0.81 -35.30 -21.18
N GLY A 403 -0.81 -33.97 -20.96
CA GLY A 403 0.32 -33.08 -21.21
C GLY A 403 1.42 -33.09 -20.14
N GLY A 404 1.23 -33.83 -19.04
CA GLY A 404 2.03 -33.67 -17.83
C GLY A 404 1.48 -32.53 -16.98
N GLY A 405 1.01 -32.84 -15.78
CA GLY A 405 0.23 -31.92 -14.96
C GLY A 405 -0.77 -32.67 -14.07
N LEU A 406 -1.73 -31.93 -13.53
CA LEU A 406 -2.81 -32.43 -12.68
C LEU A 406 -4.17 -32.09 -13.29
N LEU A 407 -5.08 -33.06 -13.31
CA LEU A 407 -6.52 -32.86 -13.45
C LEU A 407 -7.15 -33.14 -12.08
N ILE A 408 -7.73 -32.12 -11.46
CA ILE A 408 -8.24 -32.18 -10.09
C ILE A 408 -9.76 -32.12 -10.14
N THR A 409 -10.42 -33.15 -9.61
CA THR A 409 -11.88 -33.15 -9.46
C THR A 409 -12.26 -32.31 -8.24
N LEU A 410 -12.87 -31.15 -8.51
CA LEU A 410 -13.38 -30.26 -7.48
C LEU A 410 -14.71 -30.81 -6.92
N PRO A 411 -15.00 -30.58 -5.63
CA PRO A 411 -16.25 -31.02 -5.04
C PRO A 411 -17.42 -30.25 -5.63
N TYR A 412 -18.57 -30.91 -5.80
CA TYR A 412 -19.80 -30.20 -6.10
C TYR A 412 -20.16 -29.30 -4.92
N MET A 413 -20.10 -27.98 -5.12
CA MET A 413 -20.39 -27.04 -4.05
C MET A 413 -21.90 -26.86 -3.93
N LEU A 414 -22.44 -27.21 -2.77
CA LEU A 414 -23.78 -26.80 -2.40
C LEU A 414 -23.77 -25.27 -2.14
N PRO A 415 -24.86 -24.55 -2.42
CA PRO A 415 -24.95 -23.10 -2.17
C PRO A 415 -24.62 -22.67 -0.73
N SER A 416 -24.63 -23.61 0.24
CA SER A 416 -24.36 -23.39 1.65
C SER A 416 -22.95 -23.77 2.12
N SER A 417 -22.14 -24.44 1.30
CA SER A 417 -20.85 -25.01 1.75
C SER A 417 -19.69 -24.02 1.77
N LEU A 418 -19.75 -22.92 1.02
CA LEU A 418 -18.81 -21.79 1.11
C LEU A 418 -19.57 -20.48 0.88
N PRO A 419 -19.19 -19.36 1.53
CA PRO A 419 -19.68 -18.05 1.13
C PRO A 419 -19.36 -17.82 -0.36
N PRO A 420 -20.20 -17.10 -1.11
CA PRO A 420 -19.82 -16.62 -2.44
C PRO A 420 -18.52 -15.84 -2.31
N GLN A 421 -17.42 -16.40 -2.81
CA GLN A 421 -16.08 -15.84 -2.67
C GLN A 421 -15.43 -15.76 -4.04
N PRO A 422 -14.66 -14.70 -4.35
CA PRO A 422 -14.17 -14.47 -5.72
C PRO A 422 -12.97 -15.33 -6.12
N GLY A 423 -12.60 -16.33 -5.32
CA GLY A 423 -11.45 -17.17 -5.58
C GLY A 423 -11.28 -18.30 -4.57
N TRP A 424 -10.57 -19.34 -5.00
CA TRP A 424 -10.34 -20.57 -4.25
C TRP A 424 -8.89 -20.98 -4.37
N THR A 425 -8.44 -21.74 -3.39
CA THR A 425 -7.05 -22.21 -3.31
C THR A 425 -7.00 -23.71 -3.12
N VAL A 426 -6.26 -24.38 -4.01
CA VAL A 426 -5.84 -25.77 -3.83
C VAL A 426 -4.40 -25.80 -3.33
N LYS A 427 -4.16 -26.58 -2.29
CA LYS A 427 -2.85 -26.89 -1.75
C LYS A 427 -2.36 -28.22 -2.33
N LEU A 428 -1.14 -28.20 -2.85
CA LEU A 428 -0.45 -29.31 -3.49
C LEU A 428 0.81 -29.64 -2.68
N GLU A 429 0.92 -30.87 -2.21
CA GLU A 429 2.12 -31.39 -1.56
C GLU A 429 2.70 -32.54 -2.38
N GLY A 430 4.01 -32.77 -2.30
CA GLY A 430 4.67 -33.85 -3.05
C GLY A 430 4.67 -33.64 -4.57
N VAL A 431 4.54 -32.39 -5.04
CA VAL A 431 4.67 -31.99 -6.44
C VAL A 431 6.04 -31.36 -6.68
N LYS A 432 6.65 -31.65 -7.83
CA LYS A 432 7.86 -30.93 -8.26
C LYS A 432 7.47 -29.68 -9.00
#